data_AF-A0A968NR34-F1
#
_entry.id   AF-A0A968NR34-F1
#
_cell.length_a   1.000
_cell.length_b   1.000
_cell.length_c   1.000
_cell.angle_alpha   90.00
_cell.angle_beta   90.00
_cell.angle_gamma   90.00
#
_symmetry.space_group_name_H-M   'P 1'
#
loop_
_entity.id
_entity.type
_entity.pdbx_description
1 polymer ?
#
loop_
_entity_poly.entity_id
_entity_poly.type
_entity_poly.pdbx_seq_one_letter_code
_entity_poly.pdbx_strand_id
1 'polypeptide(L)'
;MNPFKPYHTIRRIVGSTPRLQKGFGCILLWAVIGLGSCGPLADTEPEAAGVTEPEASPDPYALETPAQRDARMAWWREARFGMFIHWGVYAVPAGTFQGKQIPGIGEWILLRGKIPVSDYKGFAQQFNPVQYDPKAWARLAKQAGMRYMVITSKHHDGFALFPSDATQWDVADATPYGKDLIGPLAEAPGRKG
;
A
#
# COMPACT_ATOMS: atom_id res chain seq x y z
N MET A 1 20.16 -22.71 -28.84
CA MET A 1 18.85 -22.68 -29.51
C MET A 1 17.78 -22.60 -28.45
N ASN A 2 17.02 -21.52 -28.49
CA ASN A 2 15.96 -21.15 -27.55
C ASN A 2 14.61 -21.51 -28.22
N PRO A 3 13.60 -22.04 -27.50
CA PRO A 3 12.24 -21.94 -28.00
C PRO A 3 11.32 -21.24 -26.98
N PHE A 4 11.27 -19.91 -27.08
CA PHE A 4 10.15 -19.12 -26.54
C PHE A 4 8.98 -19.19 -27.53
N LYS A 5 7.80 -19.60 -27.05
CA LYS A 5 6.52 -19.44 -27.75
C LYS A 5 5.88 -18.09 -27.37
N PRO A 6 5.30 -17.34 -28.33
CA PRO A 6 4.59 -16.09 -28.04
C PRO A 6 3.10 -16.34 -27.76
N TYR A 7 2.54 -15.60 -26.80
CA TYR A 7 1.10 -15.53 -26.55
C TYR A 7 0.49 -14.29 -27.23
N HIS A 8 -0.66 -14.50 -27.89
CA HIS A 8 -1.40 -13.52 -28.67
C HIS A 8 -2.25 -12.56 -27.80
N THR A 9 -2.06 -11.27 -28.07
CA THR A 9 -3.04 -10.18 -28.26
C THR A 9 -4.36 -10.19 -27.47
N ILE A 10 -4.47 -9.29 -26.48
CA ILE A 10 -5.74 -8.87 -25.85
C ILE A 10 -6.39 -7.75 -26.69
N ARG A 11 -7.62 -7.98 -27.16
CA ARG A 11 -8.46 -6.98 -27.85
C ARG A 11 -9.20 -6.09 -26.84
N ARG A 12 -9.10 -4.77 -27.05
CA ARG A 12 -9.81 -3.70 -26.37
C ARG A 12 -11.25 -3.63 -26.88
N ILE A 13 -12.25 -3.69 -26.00
CA ILE A 13 -13.67 -3.42 -26.34
C ILE A 13 -14.05 -2.09 -25.70
N VAL A 14 -14.28 -1.10 -26.55
CA VAL A 14 -14.87 0.21 -26.20
C VAL A 14 -16.37 0.10 -26.44
N GLY A 15 -17.18 0.28 -25.40
CA GLY A 15 -18.63 0.38 -25.48
C GLY A 15 -19.07 1.84 -25.32
N SER A 16 -19.75 2.36 -26.32
CA SER A 16 -20.28 3.73 -26.41
C SER A 16 -21.80 3.78 -26.22
N THR A 17 -22.30 4.96 -25.81
CA THR A 17 -23.68 5.53 -25.92
C THR A 17 -24.66 5.37 -24.74
N PRO A 18 -25.72 6.21 -24.60
CA PRO A 18 -25.92 7.59 -25.09
C PRO A 18 -26.42 8.59 -24.00
N ARG A 19 -26.29 9.87 -24.36
CA ARG A 19 -26.83 11.08 -23.71
C ARG A 19 -28.35 11.15 -23.88
N LEU A 20 -29.11 11.35 -22.80
CA LEU A 20 -30.54 11.68 -22.87
C LEU A 20 -30.78 13.14 -22.50
N GLN A 21 -31.41 13.84 -23.43
CA GLN A 21 -31.80 15.24 -23.39
C GLN A 21 -33.31 15.27 -23.13
N LYS A 22 -33.79 16.01 -22.11
CA LYS A 22 -35.19 16.44 -22.01
C LYS A 22 -35.23 17.84 -21.40
N GLY A 23 -35.70 18.79 -22.19
CA GLY A 23 -36.08 20.12 -21.76
C GLY A 23 -37.59 20.23 -21.53
N PHE A 24 -37.97 21.18 -20.69
CA PHE A 24 -39.25 21.89 -20.54
C PHE A 24 -38.86 23.09 -19.64
N GLY A 25 -39.20 24.36 -19.84
CA GLY A 25 -40.19 25.04 -20.64
C GLY A 25 -40.75 26.20 -19.80
N CYS A 26 -40.82 27.41 -20.38
CA CYS A 26 -41.65 28.57 -20.00
C CYS A 26 -41.27 29.42 -18.76
N ILE A 27 -40.79 30.66 -18.92
CA ILE A 27 -41.50 31.96 -19.14
C ILE A 27 -42.03 32.59 -17.83
N LEU A 28 -41.42 33.70 -17.38
CA LEU A 28 -42.07 35.01 -17.17
C LEU A 28 -41.11 36.02 -16.49
N LEU A 29 -40.80 37.10 -17.23
CA LEU A 29 -40.38 38.39 -16.69
C LEU A 29 -41.51 38.98 -15.85
N TRP A 30 -41.20 39.61 -14.72
CA TRP A 30 -41.85 40.86 -14.29
C TRP A 30 -40.84 41.70 -13.49
N ALA A 31 -40.63 42.93 -13.94
CA ALA A 31 -39.87 43.97 -13.25
C ALA A 31 -40.79 45.16 -13.05
N VAL A 32 -41.01 45.61 -11.80
CA VAL A 32 -41.42 46.99 -11.42
C VAL A 32 -41.02 47.19 -9.95
N ILE A 33 -39.91 47.89 -9.69
CA ILE A 33 -39.82 49.25 -9.12
C ILE A 33 -40.53 49.41 -7.76
N GLY A 34 -39.73 49.43 -6.69
CA GLY A 34 -40.09 49.98 -5.38
C GLY A 34 -39.05 51.03 -4.98
N LEU A 35 -39.46 52.30 -5.00
CA LEU A 35 -38.72 53.45 -4.50
C LEU A 35 -38.52 53.32 -2.97
N GLY A 36 -37.28 53.39 -2.51
CA GLY A 36 -36.95 53.39 -1.09
C GLY A 36 -35.59 54.04 -0.82
N SER A 37 -35.64 55.33 -0.49
CA SER A 37 -34.66 56.14 0.27
C SER A 37 -33.15 55.91 0.07
N CYS A 38 -32.48 56.89 -0.53
CA CYS A 38 -31.04 57.12 -0.36
C CYS A 38 -30.71 57.38 1.12
N GLY A 39 -29.90 56.50 1.71
CA GLY A 39 -29.03 56.80 2.86
C GLY A 39 -27.58 56.52 2.44
N PRO A 40 -26.58 57.20 3.01
CA PRO A 40 -25.19 57.01 2.61
C PRO A 40 -24.77 55.56 2.89
N LEU A 41 -24.42 54.83 1.83
CA LEU A 41 -23.76 53.54 1.93
C LEU A 41 -22.36 53.81 2.48
N ALA A 42 -22.13 53.40 3.72
CA ALA A 42 -20.78 53.30 4.25
C ALA A 42 -20.06 52.21 3.45
N ASP A 43 -18.93 52.56 2.83
CA ASP A 43 -18.01 51.61 2.21
C ASP A 43 -17.35 50.77 3.31
N THR A 44 -18.03 49.74 3.79
CA THR A 44 -17.37 48.66 4.54
C THR A 44 -16.98 47.58 3.53
N GLU A 45 -15.73 47.62 3.09
CA GLU A 45 -15.09 46.46 2.47
C GLU A 45 -15.21 45.28 3.45
N PRO A 46 -15.62 44.08 3.00
CA PRO A 46 -15.59 42.92 3.87
C PRO A 46 -14.12 42.61 4.18
N GLU A 47 -13.74 42.84 5.44
CA GLU A 47 -12.51 42.35 6.04
C GLU A 47 -12.37 40.87 5.68
N ALA A 48 -11.31 40.54 4.94
CA ALA A 48 -11.00 39.18 4.56
C ALA A 48 -10.93 38.34 5.83
N ALA A 49 -11.95 37.51 6.05
CA ALA A 49 -11.98 36.55 7.14
C ALA A 49 -10.66 35.79 7.11
N GLY A 50 -9.85 36.01 8.14
CA GLY A 50 -8.53 35.41 8.29
C GLY A 50 -8.66 33.91 8.04
N VAL A 51 -7.88 33.43 7.07
CA VAL A 51 -7.72 32.00 6.84
C VAL A 51 -7.03 31.47 8.10
N THR A 52 -7.82 30.91 9.01
CA THR A 52 -7.31 30.15 10.15
C THR A 52 -6.38 29.07 9.61
N GLU A 53 -5.11 29.11 10.02
CA GLU A 53 -4.13 28.09 9.66
C GLU A 53 -4.69 26.70 9.97
N PRO A 54 -4.55 25.71 9.07
CA PRO A 54 -5.03 24.37 9.34
C PRO A 54 -4.20 23.75 10.46
N GLU A 55 -4.88 23.29 11.51
CA GLU A 55 -4.34 22.37 12.51
C GLU A 55 -3.48 21.28 11.85
N ALA A 56 -2.34 20.97 12.48
CA ALA A 56 -1.36 20.03 11.95
C ALA A 56 -1.99 18.66 11.65
N SER A 57 -2.23 18.40 10.37
CA SER A 57 -2.67 17.08 9.90
C SER A 57 -1.64 16.02 10.31
N PRO A 58 -2.06 14.84 10.78
CA PRO A 58 -1.15 13.73 11.07
C PRO A 58 -0.48 13.18 9.81
N ASP A 59 -0.98 13.54 8.62
CA ASP A 59 -0.30 13.24 7.36
C ASP A 59 0.86 14.24 7.15
N PRO A 60 2.13 13.78 7.21
CA PRO A 60 3.30 14.64 7.03
C PRO A 60 3.38 15.27 5.62
N TYR A 61 2.53 14.83 4.69
CA TYR A 61 2.45 15.34 3.32
C TYR A 61 1.17 16.15 3.05
N ALA A 62 0.35 16.46 4.07
CA ALA A 62 -0.95 17.12 3.88
C ALA A 62 -0.85 18.49 3.18
N LEU A 63 0.28 19.20 3.36
CA LEU A 63 0.54 20.51 2.76
C LEU A 63 1.55 20.43 1.61
N GLU A 64 1.85 19.24 1.10
CA GLU A 64 2.82 19.03 0.03
C GLU A 64 2.28 19.58 -1.31
N THR A 65 3.01 20.51 -1.91
CA THR A 65 2.70 20.99 -3.27
C THR A 65 2.98 19.90 -4.31
N PRO A 66 2.34 19.97 -5.50
CA PRO A 66 2.62 19.03 -6.58
C PRO A 66 4.11 18.94 -6.96
N ALA A 67 4.84 20.06 -6.95
CA ALA A 67 6.26 20.10 -7.26
C ALA A 67 7.12 19.36 -6.20
N GLN A 68 6.79 19.51 -4.90
CA GLN A 68 7.45 18.80 -3.82
C GLN A 68 7.20 17.29 -3.90
N ARG A 69 5.95 16.89 -4.18
CA ARG A 69 5.59 15.48 -4.41
C ARG A 69 6.36 14.87 -5.56
N ASP A 70 6.44 15.59 -6.69
CA ASP A 70 7.14 15.11 -7.87
C ASP A 70 8.64 14.94 -7.61
N ALA A 71 9.27 15.88 -6.89
CA ALA A 71 10.65 15.77 -6.46
C ALA A 71 10.88 14.57 -5.53
N ARG A 72 10.03 14.38 -4.51
CA ARG A 72 10.12 13.25 -3.58
C ARG A 72 9.90 11.90 -4.26
N MET A 73 9.00 11.82 -5.23
CA MET A 73 8.70 10.59 -5.96
C MET A 73 9.61 10.35 -7.18
N ALA A 74 10.58 11.25 -7.46
CA ALA A 74 11.49 11.12 -8.59
C ALA A 74 12.28 9.80 -8.55
N TRP A 75 12.90 9.50 -7.41
CA TRP A 75 13.67 8.28 -7.24
C TRP A 75 12.81 7.02 -7.45
N TRP A 76 11.57 7.01 -6.96
CA TRP A 76 10.66 5.86 -7.09
C TRP A 76 10.29 5.62 -8.56
N ARG A 77 10.03 6.70 -9.30
CA ARG A 77 9.78 6.64 -10.74
C ARG A 77 11.01 6.14 -11.49
N GLU A 78 12.23 6.52 -11.08
CA GLU A 78 13.49 6.08 -11.69
C GLU A 78 13.89 4.65 -11.32
N ALA A 79 13.51 4.18 -10.13
CA ALA A 79 13.91 2.88 -9.61
C ALA A 79 13.40 1.72 -10.49
N ARG A 80 12.15 1.83 -10.99
CA ARG A 80 11.46 0.95 -11.97
C ARG A 80 11.31 -0.53 -11.61
N PHE A 81 12.32 -1.15 -11.02
CA PHE A 81 12.43 -2.58 -10.79
C PHE A 81 12.86 -2.86 -9.35
N GLY A 82 12.18 -3.77 -8.68
CA GLY A 82 12.40 -4.08 -7.28
C GLY A 82 12.04 -5.52 -6.93
N MET A 83 12.50 -5.95 -5.76
CA MET A 83 12.18 -7.25 -5.17
C MET A 83 10.92 -7.14 -4.31
N PHE A 84 10.02 -8.11 -4.41
CA PHE A 84 8.94 -8.28 -3.44
C PHE A 84 9.11 -9.61 -2.71
N ILE A 85 9.06 -9.58 -1.38
CA ILE A 85 9.28 -10.74 -0.51
C ILE A 85 8.00 -10.99 0.29
N HIS A 86 7.31 -12.09 -0.04
CA HIS A 86 6.27 -12.65 0.83
C HIS A 86 6.93 -13.66 1.76
N TRP A 87 6.96 -13.32 3.04
CA TRP A 87 7.49 -14.21 4.06
C TRP A 87 6.72 -14.09 5.38
N GLY A 88 6.61 -15.21 6.09
CA GLY A 88 5.81 -15.35 7.30
C GLY A 88 5.67 -16.82 7.68
N VAL A 89 4.87 -17.09 8.72
CA VAL A 89 4.68 -18.44 9.27
C VAL A 89 4.14 -19.42 8.22
N TYR A 90 3.36 -18.94 7.24
CA TYR A 90 2.88 -19.74 6.10
C TYR A 90 3.99 -20.37 5.26
N ALA A 91 5.23 -19.89 5.33
CA ALA A 91 6.37 -20.50 4.65
C ALA A 91 6.75 -21.87 5.25
N VAL A 92 6.41 -22.13 6.53
CA VAL A 92 6.68 -23.42 7.20
C VAL A 92 5.86 -24.57 6.58
N PRO A 93 4.51 -24.50 6.52
CA PRO A 93 3.73 -25.55 5.86
C PRO A 93 3.88 -25.56 4.33
N ALA A 94 4.40 -24.47 3.73
CA ALA A 94 4.73 -24.38 2.31
C ALA A 94 3.59 -24.82 1.35
N GLY A 95 2.34 -24.50 1.72
CA GLY A 95 1.15 -24.88 0.93
C GLY A 95 0.63 -26.30 1.19
N THR A 96 1.22 -27.06 2.11
CA THR A 96 0.76 -28.39 2.53
C THR A 96 0.24 -28.37 3.96
N PHE A 97 -0.92 -28.99 4.20
CA PHE A 97 -1.46 -29.19 5.54
C PHE A 97 -1.97 -30.62 5.68
N GLN A 98 -1.59 -31.30 6.78
CA GLN A 98 -1.95 -32.70 7.06
C GLN A 98 -1.67 -33.65 5.87
N GLY A 99 -0.49 -33.49 5.25
CA GLY A 99 -0.05 -34.30 4.11
C GLY A 99 -0.78 -34.02 2.79
N LYS A 100 -1.64 -32.99 2.72
CA LYS A 100 -2.38 -32.61 1.51
C LYS A 100 -1.92 -31.25 1.03
N GLN A 101 -1.65 -31.16 -0.28
CA GLN A 101 -1.42 -29.88 -0.94
C GLN A 101 -2.73 -29.08 -0.94
N ILE A 102 -2.68 -27.87 -0.41
CA ILE A 102 -3.78 -26.92 -0.43
C ILE A 102 -3.72 -26.15 -1.76
N PRO A 103 -4.81 -26.07 -2.53
CA PRO A 103 -4.79 -25.47 -3.85
C PRO A 103 -4.55 -23.95 -3.80
N GLY A 104 -3.66 -23.47 -4.67
CA GLY A 104 -3.36 -22.05 -4.87
C GLY A 104 -2.10 -21.58 -4.15
N ILE A 105 -2.14 -20.33 -3.72
CA ILE A 105 -0.98 -19.59 -3.22
C ILE A 105 -0.80 -19.81 -1.71
N GLY A 106 0.43 -20.13 -1.29
CA GLY A 106 0.75 -20.66 0.04
C GLY A 106 0.50 -19.69 1.18
N GLU A 107 0.60 -18.39 0.95
CA GLU A 107 0.33 -17.34 1.94
C GLU A 107 -1.14 -17.25 2.36
N TRP A 108 -2.05 -17.87 1.59
CA TRP A 108 -3.48 -18.01 1.91
C TRP A 108 -3.83 -19.38 2.53
N ILE A 109 -2.85 -20.20 2.89
CA ILE A 109 -3.08 -21.57 3.39
C ILE A 109 -3.98 -21.61 4.62
N LEU A 110 -3.89 -20.63 5.51
CA LEU A 110 -4.76 -20.54 6.70
C LEU A 110 -6.25 -20.54 6.30
N LEU A 111 -6.63 -19.67 5.36
CA LEU A 111 -8.00 -19.59 4.86
C LEU A 111 -8.36 -20.81 4.01
N ARG A 112 -7.53 -21.14 3.02
CA ARG A 112 -7.86 -22.14 1.99
C ARG A 112 -7.86 -23.57 2.54
N GLY A 113 -6.93 -23.86 3.44
CA GLY A 113 -6.84 -25.13 4.15
C GLY A 113 -7.86 -25.25 5.29
N LYS A 114 -8.60 -24.18 5.60
CA LYS A 114 -9.50 -24.09 6.76
C LYS A 114 -8.81 -24.54 8.04
N ILE A 115 -7.55 -24.13 8.20
CA ILE A 115 -6.70 -24.55 9.30
C ILE A 115 -7.22 -23.84 10.57
N PRO A 116 -7.52 -24.57 11.66
CA PRO A 116 -7.82 -23.93 12.93
C PRO A 116 -6.67 -23.00 13.35
N VAL A 117 -6.99 -21.80 13.84
CA VAL A 117 -5.96 -20.81 14.21
C VAL A 117 -4.98 -21.38 15.25
N SER A 118 -5.46 -22.21 16.18
CA SER A 118 -4.61 -22.93 17.15
C SER A 118 -3.53 -23.77 16.47
N ASP A 119 -3.91 -24.52 15.43
CA ASP A 119 -3.02 -25.43 14.72
C ASP A 119 -2.03 -24.62 13.88
N TYR A 120 -2.51 -23.55 13.24
CA TYR A 120 -1.67 -22.64 12.48
C TYR A 120 -0.60 -21.97 13.36
N LYS A 121 -0.98 -21.55 14.58
CA LYS A 121 -0.04 -20.98 15.54
C LYS A 121 1.09 -21.95 15.92
N GLY A 122 0.84 -23.26 15.86
CA GLY A 122 1.86 -24.29 16.06
C GLY A 122 3.02 -24.21 15.06
N PHE A 123 2.81 -23.69 13.85
CA PHE A 123 3.88 -23.52 12.87
C PHE A 123 4.90 -22.45 13.25
N ALA A 124 4.54 -21.47 14.10
CA ALA A 124 5.49 -20.46 14.56
C ALA A 124 6.65 -21.06 15.35
N GLN A 125 6.41 -22.18 16.06
CA GLN A 125 7.47 -22.91 16.79
C GLN A 125 8.49 -23.59 15.87
N GLN A 126 8.15 -23.77 14.59
CA GLN A 126 9.05 -24.31 13.57
C GLN A 126 9.69 -23.22 12.72
N PHE A 127 9.23 -21.97 12.86
CA PHE A 127 9.78 -20.83 12.14
C PHE A 127 11.11 -20.40 12.80
N ASN A 128 12.21 -21.00 12.34
CA ASN A 128 13.56 -20.67 12.79
C ASN A 128 14.52 -20.50 11.61
N PRO A 129 14.57 -19.31 10.98
CA PRO A 129 15.34 -19.10 9.77
C PRO A 129 16.83 -18.89 10.07
N VAL A 130 17.51 -19.95 10.48
CA VAL A 130 18.95 -19.96 10.82
C VAL A 130 19.89 -19.60 9.66
N GLN A 131 19.39 -19.66 8.43
CA GLN A 131 20.12 -19.29 7.20
C GLN A 131 19.77 -17.88 6.71
N TYR A 132 19.03 -17.10 7.49
CA TYR A 132 18.67 -15.74 7.12
C TYR A 132 19.92 -14.85 7.07
N ASP A 133 20.28 -14.40 5.87
CA ASP A 133 21.32 -13.39 5.62
C ASP A 133 20.72 -12.22 4.83
N PRO A 134 20.30 -11.13 5.50
CA PRO A 134 19.73 -9.96 4.81
C PRO A 134 20.74 -9.29 3.86
N LYS A 135 22.04 -9.41 4.12
CA LYS A 135 23.07 -8.90 3.21
C LYS A 135 23.16 -9.76 1.95
N ALA A 136 22.98 -11.07 2.04
CA ALA A 136 22.88 -11.92 0.85
C ALA A 136 21.69 -11.53 -0.03
N TRP A 137 20.54 -11.26 0.59
CA TRP A 137 19.34 -10.84 -0.13
C TRP A 137 19.56 -9.48 -0.82
N ALA A 138 20.11 -8.50 -0.11
CA ALA A 138 20.46 -7.20 -0.68
C ALA A 138 21.50 -7.31 -1.81
N ARG A 139 22.53 -8.15 -1.65
CA ARG A 139 23.51 -8.44 -2.71
C ARG A 139 22.84 -9.03 -3.95
N LEU A 140 21.94 -10.01 -3.77
CA LEU A 140 21.21 -10.64 -4.87
C LEU A 140 20.33 -9.64 -5.61
N ALA A 141 19.55 -8.83 -4.88
CA ALA A 141 18.71 -7.79 -5.46
C ALA A 141 19.54 -6.81 -6.31
N LYS A 142 20.66 -6.35 -5.76
CA LYS A 142 21.59 -5.44 -6.46
C LYS A 142 22.20 -6.07 -7.70
N GLN A 143 22.64 -7.32 -7.61
CA GLN A 143 23.19 -8.07 -8.76
C GLN A 143 22.16 -8.28 -9.86
N ALA A 144 20.88 -8.45 -9.50
CA ALA A 144 19.76 -8.53 -10.44
C ALA A 144 19.36 -7.16 -11.04
N GLY A 145 19.96 -6.05 -10.60
CA GLY A 145 19.62 -4.70 -11.06
C GLY A 145 18.39 -4.09 -10.38
N MET A 146 17.90 -4.69 -9.30
CA MET A 146 16.78 -4.16 -8.53
C MET A 146 17.22 -2.94 -7.71
N ARG A 147 16.33 -1.95 -7.60
CA ARG A 147 16.59 -0.63 -6.98
C ARG A 147 15.83 -0.41 -5.69
N TYR A 148 14.92 -1.32 -5.35
CA TYR A 148 14.20 -1.32 -4.08
C TYR A 148 13.80 -2.75 -3.70
N MET A 149 13.54 -2.95 -2.41
CA MET A 149 12.97 -4.20 -1.89
C MET A 149 11.75 -3.86 -1.04
N VAL A 150 10.69 -4.66 -1.18
CA VAL A 150 9.50 -4.59 -0.34
C VAL A 150 9.32 -5.96 0.29
N ILE A 151 9.12 -5.98 1.60
CA ILE A 151 8.85 -7.21 2.36
C ILE A 151 7.56 -7.05 3.13
N THR A 152 6.80 -8.14 3.27
CA THR A 152 5.61 -8.19 4.12
C THR A 152 6.02 -8.00 5.59
N SER A 153 5.83 -6.82 6.15
CA SER A 153 6.02 -6.58 7.60
C SER A 153 5.03 -7.41 8.43
N LYS A 154 3.81 -7.54 7.91
CA LYS A 154 2.73 -8.39 8.41
C LYS A 154 1.81 -8.77 7.25
N HIS A 155 1.42 -10.03 7.13
CA HIS A 155 0.46 -10.47 6.11
C HIS A 155 -0.96 -10.64 6.70
N HIS A 156 -1.87 -11.28 5.96
CA HIS A 156 -3.26 -11.54 6.39
C HIS A 156 -3.37 -12.57 7.53
N ASP A 157 -2.34 -13.38 7.74
CA ASP A 157 -2.21 -14.28 8.90
C ASP A 157 -1.94 -13.52 10.22
N GLY A 158 -1.65 -12.22 10.12
CA GLY A 158 -1.46 -11.32 11.25
C GLY A 158 -0.08 -11.41 11.89
N PHE A 159 0.81 -12.28 11.40
CA PHE A 159 2.13 -12.49 12.02
C PHE A 159 3.09 -11.35 11.64
N ALA A 160 3.65 -10.66 12.64
CA ALA A 160 4.61 -9.59 12.41
C ALA A 160 6.05 -10.13 12.31
N LEU A 161 6.80 -9.70 11.29
CA LEU A 161 8.22 -10.04 11.10
C LEU A 161 9.18 -9.17 11.92
N PHE A 162 8.66 -8.32 12.79
CA PHE A 162 9.39 -7.41 13.66
C PHE A 162 8.81 -7.50 15.08
N PRO A 163 9.60 -7.18 16.14
CA PRO A 163 9.08 -7.13 17.52
C PRO A 163 8.02 -6.04 17.63
N SER A 164 6.81 -6.41 18.05
CA SER A 164 5.64 -5.54 17.98
C SER A 164 5.02 -5.30 19.36
N ASP A 165 4.99 -4.04 19.81
CA ASP A 165 4.34 -3.68 21.08
C ASP A 165 2.81 -3.92 21.08
N ALA A 166 2.20 -4.09 19.90
CA ALA A 166 0.76 -4.26 19.74
C ALA A 166 0.27 -5.71 19.88
N THR A 167 1.14 -6.72 19.75
CA THR A 167 0.74 -8.13 19.76
C THR A 167 1.93 -9.06 19.98
N GLN A 168 1.72 -10.14 20.76
CA GLN A 168 2.70 -11.23 20.90
C GLN A 168 2.72 -12.18 19.70
N TRP A 169 1.89 -11.93 18.68
CA TRP A 169 1.89 -12.71 17.44
C TRP A 169 2.93 -12.14 16.46
N ASP A 170 4.19 -12.19 16.89
CA ASP A 170 5.34 -11.69 16.15
C ASP A 170 6.55 -12.63 16.24
N VAL A 171 7.60 -12.32 15.48
CA VAL A 171 8.81 -13.13 15.40
C VAL A 171 9.60 -13.21 16.70
N ALA A 172 9.59 -12.17 17.52
CA ALA A 172 10.35 -12.13 18.77
C ALA A 172 9.69 -13.01 19.84
N ASP A 173 8.36 -12.95 19.93
CA ASP A 173 7.60 -13.59 20.99
C ASP A 173 7.11 -15.01 20.65
N ALA A 174 6.68 -15.24 19.41
CA ALA A 174 5.99 -16.49 19.03
C ALA A 174 6.90 -17.55 18.39
N THR A 175 8.19 -17.26 18.19
CA THR A 175 9.11 -18.15 17.47
C THR A 175 10.43 -18.37 18.23
N PRO A 176 11.13 -19.50 18.00
CA PRO A 176 12.47 -19.71 18.55
C PRO A 176 13.54 -18.79 17.95
N TYR A 177 13.26 -18.08 16.86
CA TYR A 177 14.23 -17.15 16.26
C TYR A 177 14.47 -15.93 17.14
N GLY A 178 13.41 -15.39 17.74
CA GLY A 178 13.47 -14.41 18.83
C GLY A 178 14.07 -13.05 18.47
N LYS A 179 14.20 -12.71 17.18
CA LYS A 179 14.90 -11.50 16.71
C LYS A 179 14.14 -10.84 15.56
N ASP A 180 14.34 -9.53 15.44
CA ASP A 180 13.82 -8.75 14.31
C ASP A 180 14.37 -9.25 12.96
N LEU A 181 13.48 -9.40 11.98
CA LEU A 181 13.85 -9.71 10.60
C LEU A 181 13.83 -8.46 9.71
N ILE A 182 13.05 -7.43 10.03
CA ILE A 182 12.86 -6.26 9.18
C ILE A 182 14.01 -5.26 9.32
N GLY A 183 14.40 -4.90 10.54
CA GLY A 183 15.48 -3.94 10.80
C GLY A 183 16.78 -4.32 10.08
N PRO A 184 17.31 -5.55 10.28
CA PRO A 184 18.52 -5.98 9.58
C PRO A 184 18.41 -5.96 8.04
N LEU A 185 17.22 -6.19 7.47
CA LEU A 185 17.00 -6.10 6.02
C LEU A 185 17.00 -4.65 5.53
N ALA A 186 16.39 -3.74 6.29
CA ALA A 186 16.36 -2.31 5.97
C ALA A 186 17.77 -1.70 5.99
N GLU A 187 18.64 -2.18 6.87
CA GLU A 187 20.03 -1.72 6.97
C GLU A 187 20.98 -2.35 5.94
N ALA A 188 20.63 -3.52 5.38
CA ALA A 188 21.52 -4.33 4.56
C ALA A 188 22.04 -3.68 3.26
N PRO A 189 21.24 -2.88 2.50
CA PRO A 189 21.73 -2.16 1.33
C PRO A 189 22.77 -1.07 1.67
N GLY A 190 22.79 -0.60 2.92
CA GLY A 190 23.59 0.54 3.37
C GLY A 190 22.99 1.89 2.91
N ARG A 191 23.45 3.00 3.51
CA ARG A 191 22.89 4.36 3.26
C ARG A 191 23.06 4.91 1.84
N LYS A 192 23.74 4.20 0.94
CA LYS A 192 24.07 4.64 -0.44
C LYS A 192 23.76 3.59 -1.51
N GLY A 193 23.04 2.52 -1.15
CA GLY A 193 22.79 1.34 -1.99
C GLY A 193 21.31 1.12 -2.24
#